data_AF-A0A818DV21-F1
#
_entry.id   AF-A0A818DV21-F1
#
_cell.length_a   1.000
_cell.length_b   1.000
_cell.length_c   1.000
_cell.angle_alpha   90.00
_cell.angle_beta   90.00
_cell.angle_gamma   90.00
#
_symmetry.space_group_name_H-M   'P 1'
#
loop_
_entity.id
_entity.type
_entity.pdbx_description
1 polymer ?
#
loop_
_entity_poly.entity_id
_entity_poly.type
_entity_poly.pdbx_seq_one_letter_code
_entity_poly.pdbx_strand_id
1 'polypeptide(L)'
;MFLEIYKKQETDSKLTEEIQKISLKVDYLLQQNKDRLKNELDCCDTSSTRTKEEQEDFKNKLITYYNCGSPKMGTIKCMILNKYFDRNFVRASHIWKAATKGVGLTAFKLNESDINNERNGLLLYESIEKAFDYKK
;
A
#
# COMPACT_ATOMS: atom_id res chain seq x y z
N MET A 1 48.66 41.52 -4.08
CA MET A 1 49.00 40.38 -3.19
C MET A 1 48.13 40.33 -1.92
N PHE A 2 48.32 41.15 -0.88
CA PHE A 2 47.51 41.02 0.37
C PHE A 2 46.00 41.30 0.19
N LEU A 3 45.64 42.33 -0.59
CA LEU A 3 44.24 42.67 -0.89
C LEU A 3 43.48 41.58 -1.67
N GLU A 4 44.17 40.82 -2.52
CA GLU A 4 43.58 39.74 -3.30
C GLU A 4 43.32 38.50 -2.45
N ILE A 5 44.22 38.20 -1.52
CA ILE A 5 44.05 37.11 -0.54
C ILE A 5 42.84 37.38 0.35
N TYR A 6 42.68 38.61 0.84
CA TYR A 6 41.55 38.98 1.70
C TYR A 6 40.21 38.89 0.95
N LYS A 7 40.13 39.40 -0.27
CA LYS A 7 38.92 39.29 -1.11
C LYS A 7 38.56 37.83 -1.40
N LYS A 8 39.56 36.99 -1.66
CA LYS A 8 39.36 35.55 -1.89
C LYS A 8 38.80 34.86 -0.65
N GLN A 9 39.36 35.14 0.53
CA GLN A 9 38.86 34.61 1.80
C GLN A 9 37.41 35.03 2.09
N GLU A 10 37.06 36.28 1.78
CA GLU A 10 35.69 36.77 1.95
C GLU A 10 34.71 36.08 1.00
N THR A 11 35.09 35.84 -0.26
CA THR A 11 34.27 35.06 -1.21
C THR A 11 34.15 33.60 -0.81
N ASP A 12 35.23 32.98 -0.34
CA ASP A 12 35.22 31.57 0.10
C ASP A 12 34.32 31.39 1.33
N SER A 13 34.32 32.36 2.26
CA SER A 13 33.42 32.37 3.42
C SER A 13 31.95 32.44 3.01
N LYS A 14 31.60 33.36 2.10
CA LYS A 14 30.22 33.51 1.58
C LYS A 14 29.76 32.24 0.85
N LEU A 15 30.65 31.65 0.05
CA LEU A 15 30.36 30.40 -0.66
C LEU A 15 30.09 29.24 0.32
N THR A 16 30.88 29.17 1.41
CA THR A 16 30.71 28.14 2.43
C THR A 16 29.36 28.26 3.15
N GLU A 17 28.94 29.49 3.48
CA GLU A 17 27.62 29.74 4.07
C GLU A 17 26.46 29.35 3.15
N GLU A 18 26.59 29.63 1.84
CA GLU A 18 25.58 29.24 0.85
C GLU A 18 25.49 27.72 0.70
N ILE A 19 26.63 27.02 0.63
CA ILE A 19 26.68 25.56 0.60
C ILE A 19 25.99 24.96 1.83
N GLN A 20 26.23 25.54 3.01
CA GLN A 20 25.64 25.06 4.25
C GLN A 20 24.12 25.24 4.28
N LYS A 21 23.61 26.38 3.77
CA LYS A 21 22.17 26.62 3.59
C LYS A 21 21.54 25.65 2.60
N ILE A 22 22.23 25.35 1.49
CA ILE A 22 21.74 24.38 0.49
C ILE A 22 21.67 22.99 1.11
N SER A 23 22.70 22.54 1.83
CA SER A 23 22.72 21.23 2.48
C SER A 23 21.52 21.04 3.42
N LEU A 24 21.25 22.02 4.29
CA LEU A 24 20.11 21.98 5.21
C LEU A 24 18.78 21.88 4.46
N LYS A 25 18.65 22.58 3.32
CA LYS A 25 17.42 22.55 2.52
C LYS A 25 17.23 21.20 1.81
N VAL A 26 18.32 20.57 1.35
CA VAL A 26 18.29 19.23 0.77
C VAL A 26 17.84 18.20 1.81
N ASP A 27 18.37 18.25 3.03
CA ASP A 27 17.99 17.34 4.10
C ASP A 27 16.51 17.48 4.48
N TYR A 28 16.02 18.73 4.54
CA TYR A 28 14.60 19.00 4.77
C TYR A 28 13.70 18.41 3.67
N LEU A 29 14.06 18.61 2.40
CA LEU A 29 13.29 18.07 1.27
C LEU A 29 13.33 16.54 1.22
N LEU A 30 14.46 15.93 1.58
CA LEU A 30 14.60 14.47 1.71
C LEU A 30 13.65 13.93 2.78
N GLN A 31 13.59 14.59 3.94
CA GLN A 31 12.72 14.18 5.03
C GLN A 31 11.24 14.32 4.63
N GLN A 32 10.87 15.48 4.05
CA GLN A 32 9.51 15.71 3.58
C GLN A 32 9.06 14.68 2.54
N ASN A 33 9.95 14.31 1.61
CA ASN A 33 9.64 13.29 0.61
C ASN A 33 9.49 11.90 1.23
N LYS A 34 10.29 11.54 2.24
CA LYS A 34 10.13 10.27 2.98
C LYS A 34 8.78 10.22 3.70
N ASP A 35 8.40 11.30 4.36
CA ASP A 35 7.13 11.38 5.08
C ASP A 35 5.93 11.33 4.11
N ARG A 36 6.03 12.02 2.97
CA ARG A 36 5.02 11.94 1.91
C ARG A 36 4.91 10.51 1.36
N LEU A 37 6.03 9.87 1.04
CA LEU A 37 6.04 8.50 0.53
C LEU A 37 5.47 7.52 1.56
N LYS A 38 5.79 7.71 2.85
CA LYS A 38 5.23 6.92 3.94
C LYS A 38 3.72 7.08 4.01
N ASN A 39 3.20 8.30 3.89
CA ASN A 39 1.75 8.55 3.93
C ASN A 39 1.03 8.03 2.69
N GLU A 40 1.63 8.15 1.50
CA GLU A 40 1.08 7.57 0.26
C GLU A 40 1.06 6.03 0.30
N LEU A 41 2.03 5.42 0.96
CA LEU A 41 2.11 3.97 1.17
C LEU A 41 1.32 3.48 2.38
N ASP A 42 0.91 4.35 3.30
CA ASP A 42 0.11 3.96 4.45
C ASP A 42 -1.33 3.71 4.02
N CYS A 43 -1.52 2.53 3.44
CA CYS A 43 -2.80 2.04 2.95
C CYS A 43 -3.82 1.74 4.06
N CYS A 44 -3.49 2.03 5.33
CA CYS A 44 -4.16 1.42 6.49
C CYS A 44 -5.32 2.20 7.10
N ASP A 45 -5.51 3.47 6.79
CA ASP A 45 -6.43 4.36 7.53
C ASP A 45 -7.74 4.71 6.82
N THR A 46 -8.11 3.98 5.77
CA THR A 46 -9.35 4.25 5.05
C THR A 46 -10.39 3.16 5.33
N SER A 47 -11.49 3.57 5.96
CA SER A 47 -12.69 2.75 6.06
C SER A 47 -13.15 2.34 4.66
N SER A 48 -13.53 1.08 4.49
CA SER A 48 -14.01 0.58 3.20
C SER A 48 -15.25 1.35 2.77
N THR A 49 -15.18 2.06 1.63
CA THR A 49 -16.33 2.75 1.02
C THR A 49 -17.16 1.83 0.14
N ARG A 50 -16.87 0.52 0.12
CA ARG A 50 -17.48 -0.43 -0.82
C ARG A 50 -18.89 -0.82 -0.41
N THR A 51 -19.76 -0.97 -1.41
CA THR A 51 -21.10 -1.49 -1.19
C THR A 51 -21.04 -2.99 -0.88
N LYS A 52 -22.11 -3.52 -0.27
CA LYS A 52 -22.23 -4.98 -0.04
C LYS A 52 -22.22 -5.76 -1.36
N GLU A 53 -22.79 -5.19 -2.42
CA GLU A 53 -22.83 -5.81 -3.74
C GLU A 53 -21.43 -5.96 -4.34
N GLU A 54 -20.60 -4.90 -4.28
CA GLU A 54 -19.21 -4.95 -4.76
C GLU A 54 -18.38 -5.98 -3.98
N GLN A 55 -18.65 -6.16 -2.69
CA GLN A 55 -17.98 -7.17 -1.86
C GLN A 55 -18.36 -8.58 -2.28
N GLU A 56 -19.64 -8.81 -2.56
CA GLU A 56 -20.16 -10.10 -2.99
C GLU A 56 -19.71 -10.46 -4.41
N ASP A 57 -19.73 -9.51 -5.35
CA ASP A 57 -19.21 -9.69 -6.72
C ASP A 57 -17.74 -10.10 -6.71
N PHE A 58 -16.89 -9.34 -5.99
CA PHE A 58 -15.48 -9.67 -5.86
C PHE A 58 -15.26 -11.06 -5.26
N LYS A 59 -16.01 -11.40 -4.21
CA LYS A 59 -15.93 -12.74 -3.59
C LYS A 59 -16.31 -13.84 -4.57
N ASN A 60 -17.35 -13.65 -5.37
CA ASN A 60 -17.77 -14.64 -6.38
C ASN A 60 -16.74 -14.79 -7.50
N LYS A 61 -16.10 -13.69 -7.93
CA LYS A 61 -14.97 -13.71 -8.87
C LYS A 61 -13.81 -14.52 -8.33
N LEU A 62 -13.41 -14.31 -7.07
CA LEU A 62 -12.34 -15.11 -6.43
C LEU A 62 -12.68 -16.59 -6.36
N ILE A 63 -13.90 -16.94 -5.97
CA ILE A 63 -14.35 -18.34 -5.89
C ILE A 63 -14.18 -19.02 -7.25
N THR A 64 -14.61 -18.35 -8.32
CA THR A 64 -14.51 -18.85 -9.70
C THR A 64 -13.05 -18.94 -10.15
N TYR A 65 -12.29 -17.87 -9.99
CA TYR A 65 -10.90 -17.76 -10.47
C TYR A 65 -9.98 -18.83 -9.86
N TYR A 66 -10.11 -19.07 -8.55
CA TYR A 66 -9.29 -20.03 -7.84
C TYR A 66 -9.93 -21.40 -7.67
N ASN A 67 -11.07 -21.66 -8.34
CA ASN A 67 -11.84 -22.89 -8.22
C ASN A 67 -12.06 -23.31 -6.75
N CYS A 68 -12.46 -22.35 -5.91
CA CYS A 68 -12.66 -22.53 -4.47
C CYS A 68 -14.12 -22.87 -4.11
N GLY A 69 -14.97 -23.07 -5.12
CA GLY A 69 -16.34 -23.54 -4.94
C GLY A 69 -16.36 -24.98 -4.41
N SER A 70 -17.33 -25.29 -3.56
CA SER A 70 -17.59 -26.64 -3.09
C SER A 70 -18.72 -27.28 -3.88
N PRO A 71 -18.70 -28.60 -4.11
CA PRO A 71 -19.89 -29.34 -4.56
C PRO A 71 -21.04 -29.26 -3.56
N LYS A 72 -20.74 -29.05 -2.27
CA LYS A 72 -21.76 -28.83 -1.23
C LYS A 72 -22.21 -27.37 -1.24
N MET A 73 -23.51 -27.17 -1.46
CA MET A 73 -24.16 -25.87 -1.44
C MET A 73 -23.77 -25.06 -0.19
N GLY A 74 -23.45 -23.78 -0.40
CA GLY A 74 -23.17 -22.84 0.68
C GLY A 74 -21.78 -22.91 1.32
N THR A 75 -20.88 -23.79 0.84
CA THR A 75 -19.50 -23.88 1.38
C THR A 75 -18.45 -23.43 0.37
N ILE A 76 -17.41 -22.75 0.85
CA ILE A 76 -16.28 -22.29 0.03
C ILE A 76 -14.95 -22.62 0.71
N LYS A 77 -13.91 -22.77 -0.09
CA LYS A 77 -12.57 -23.15 0.37
C LYS A 77 -11.79 -21.94 0.88
N CYS A 78 -11.30 -22.03 2.11
CA CYS A 78 -10.24 -21.14 2.61
C CYS A 78 -8.91 -21.55 1.98
N MET A 79 -8.20 -20.60 1.39
CA MET A 79 -6.96 -20.87 0.65
C MET A 79 -5.81 -21.31 1.54
N ILE A 80 -5.64 -20.65 2.69
CA ILE A 80 -4.55 -20.95 3.63
C ILE A 80 -4.73 -22.29 4.32
N LEU A 81 -5.96 -22.58 4.80
CA LEU A 81 -6.25 -23.84 5.49
C LEU A 81 -6.51 -25.00 4.55
N ASN A 82 -6.67 -24.74 3.25
CA ASN A 82 -7.03 -25.73 2.23
C ASN A 82 -8.29 -26.55 2.60
N LYS A 83 -9.24 -25.94 3.33
CA LYS A 83 -10.46 -26.57 3.87
C LYS A 83 -11.72 -25.79 3.50
N TYR A 84 -12.85 -26.49 3.40
CA TYR A 84 -14.15 -25.89 3.13
C TYR A 84 -14.84 -25.44 4.42
N PHE A 85 -15.41 -24.25 4.39
CA PHE A 85 -16.18 -23.65 5.46
C PHE A 85 -17.48 -23.06 4.90
N ASP A 86 -18.44 -22.74 5.77
CA ASP A 86 -19.61 -21.97 5.36
C ASP A 86 -19.17 -20.64 4.71
N ARG A 87 -19.83 -20.27 3.61
CA ARG A 87 -19.56 -19.04 2.88
C ARG A 87 -19.54 -17.82 3.80
N ASN A 88 -20.37 -17.79 4.83
CA ASN A 88 -20.48 -16.67 5.77
C ASN A 88 -19.30 -16.56 6.74
N PHE A 89 -18.46 -17.59 6.87
CA PHE A 89 -17.25 -17.54 7.70
C PHE A 89 -15.96 -17.33 6.89
N VAL A 90 -16.07 -17.24 5.57
CA VAL A 90 -14.93 -16.95 4.70
C VAL A 90 -15.06 -15.53 4.16
N ARG A 91 -14.00 -14.75 4.26
CA ARG A 91 -13.89 -13.36 3.83
C ARG A 91 -13.06 -13.29 2.54
N ALA A 92 -13.41 -12.34 1.68
CA ALA A 92 -12.64 -12.00 0.50
C ALA A 92 -11.76 -10.80 0.86
N SER A 93 -10.50 -11.08 1.19
CA SER A 93 -9.53 -10.08 1.65
C SER A 93 -8.69 -9.60 0.48
N HIS A 94 -8.42 -8.30 0.46
CA HIS A 94 -7.51 -7.70 -0.50
C HIS A 94 -6.08 -7.71 0.04
N ILE A 95 -5.10 -8.11 -0.77
CA ILE A 95 -3.66 -8.06 -0.42
C ILE A 95 -3.22 -6.59 -0.36
N TRP A 96 -3.50 -5.85 -1.42
CA TRP A 96 -3.40 -4.39 -1.44
C TRP A 96 -4.76 -3.79 -1.07
N LYS A 97 -4.82 -3.09 0.08
CA LYS A 97 -6.08 -2.63 0.67
C LYS A 97 -6.96 -1.89 -0.34
N ALA A 98 -8.19 -2.37 -0.52
CA ALA A 98 -9.17 -1.80 -1.46
C ALA A 98 -9.43 -0.31 -1.23
N ALA A 99 -9.34 0.13 0.03
CA ALA A 99 -9.61 1.50 0.43
C ALA A 99 -8.57 2.52 -0.10
N THR A 100 -7.41 2.05 -0.58
CA THR A 100 -6.43 2.87 -1.32
C THR A 100 -6.89 3.27 -2.70
N LYS A 101 -7.93 2.63 -3.25
CA LYS A 101 -8.37 2.80 -4.64
C LYS A 101 -7.25 2.56 -5.66
N GLY A 102 -6.25 1.75 -5.32
CA GLY A 102 -5.13 1.42 -6.18
C GLY A 102 -3.94 2.38 -6.10
N VAL A 103 -4.00 3.43 -5.27
CA VAL A 103 -2.85 4.30 -5.00
C VAL A 103 -1.66 3.47 -4.54
N GLY A 104 -0.50 3.70 -5.16
CA GLY A 104 0.76 2.99 -4.90
C GLY A 104 0.99 1.72 -5.74
N LEU A 105 -0.02 1.21 -6.46
CA LEU A 105 0.16 0.03 -7.34
C LEU A 105 1.14 0.27 -8.49
N THR A 106 1.26 1.52 -8.95
CA THR A 106 2.19 1.91 -10.02
C THR A 106 3.66 1.66 -9.66
N ALA A 107 4.01 1.68 -8.36
CA ALA A 107 5.34 1.31 -7.89
C ALA A 107 5.71 -0.15 -8.20
N PHE A 108 4.70 -1.01 -8.39
CA PHE A 108 4.83 -2.42 -8.76
C PHE A 108 4.53 -2.67 -10.24
N LYS A 109 4.44 -1.62 -11.08
CA LYS A 109 4.05 -1.70 -12.50
C LYS A 109 2.64 -2.27 -12.70
N LEU A 110 1.76 -2.07 -11.74
CA LEU A 110 0.34 -2.42 -11.81
C LEU A 110 -0.50 -1.16 -12.02
N ASN A 111 -1.67 -1.31 -12.63
CA ASN A 111 -2.61 -0.20 -12.80
C ASN A 111 -3.43 -0.03 -11.52
N GLU A 112 -3.83 1.20 -11.21
CA GLU A 112 -4.71 1.45 -10.05
C GLU A 112 -6.04 0.70 -10.16
N SER A 113 -6.53 0.48 -11.39
CA SER A 113 -7.71 -0.33 -11.69
C SER A 113 -7.56 -1.81 -11.30
N ASP A 114 -6.34 -2.31 -11.10
CA ASP A 114 -6.08 -3.70 -10.70
C ASP A 114 -6.43 -3.97 -9.23
N ILE A 115 -6.89 -2.95 -8.49
CA ILE A 115 -7.28 -3.08 -7.08
C ILE A 115 -8.34 -4.18 -6.85
N ASN A 116 -9.28 -4.37 -7.78
CA ASN A 116 -10.31 -5.41 -7.72
C ASN A 116 -10.01 -6.62 -8.61
N ASN A 117 -8.77 -6.76 -9.08
CA ASN A 117 -8.33 -7.95 -9.78
C ASN A 117 -8.33 -9.14 -8.83
N GLU A 118 -8.72 -10.32 -9.31
CA GLU A 118 -8.78 -11.55 -8.53
C GLU A 118 -7.40 -11.94 -7.96
N ARG A 119 -6.32 -11.54 -8.64
CA ARG A 119 -4.93 -11.72 -8.16
C ARG A 119 -4.58 -10.89 -6.94
N ASN A 120 -5.35 -9.84 -6.65
CA ASN A 120 -5.20 -9.03 -5.45
C ASN A 120 -6.06 -9.56 -4.29
N GLY A 121 -6.76 -10.69 -4.44
CA GLY A 121 -7.67 -11.21 -3.44
C GLY A 121 -7.31 -12.59 -2.90
N LEU A 122 -7.65 -12.83 -1.64
CA LEU A 122 -7.55 -14.12 -0.97
C LEU A 122 -8.86 -14.48 -0.28
N LEU A 123 -9.20 -15.77 -0.27
CA LEU A 123 -10.32 -16.31 0.50
C LEU A 123 -9.80 -16.86 1.83
N LEU A 124 -10.11 -16.14 2.91
CA LEU A 124 -9.59 -16.39 4.25
C LEU A 124 -10.71 -16.71 5.23
N TYR A 125 -10.51 -17.67 6.12
CA TYR A 125 -11.40 -17.87 7.26
C TYR A 125 -11.37 -16.64 8.18
N GLU A 126 -12.50 -16.25 8.76
CA GLU A 126 -12.66 -14.97 9.46
C GLU A 126 -11.57 -14.68 10.51
N SER A 127 -11.15 -15.68 11.29
CA SER A 127 -10.11 -15.46 12.30
C SER A 127 -8.73 -15.20 11.69
N ILE A 128 -8.44 -15.78 10.53
CA ILE A 128 -7.20 -15.57 9.78
C ILE A 128 -7.25 -14.20 9.10
N GLU A 129 -8.38 -13.85 8.50
CA GLU A 129 -8.58 -12.54 7.89
C GLU A 129 -8.39 -11.41 8.91
N LYS A 130 -9.01 -11.52 10.09
CA LYS A 130 -8.81 -10.56 11.18
C LYS A 130 -7.33 -10.43 11.54
N ALA A 131 -6.59 -11.54 11.62
CA ALA A 131 -5.16 -11.51 11.91
C ALA A 131 -4.31 -10.95 10.76
N PHE A 132 -4.76 -11.11 9.51
CA PHE A 132 -4.11 -10.60 8.31
C PHE A 132 -4.28 -9.08 8.17
N ASP A 133 -5.48 -8.57 8.44
CA ASP A 133 -5.80 -7.15 8.32
C ASP A 133 -5.37 -6.31 9.53
N TYR A 134 -5.14 -6.96 10.68
CA TYR A 134 -4.70 -6.29 11.91
C TYR A 134 -3.23 -5.87 11.83
N LYS A 135 -2.99 -4.56 11.80
CA LYS A 135 -1.65 -3.96 11.86
C LYS A 135 -1.12 -4.10 13.30
N LYS A 136 0.10 -4.62 13.48
CA LYS A 136 0.88 -4.49 14.71
C LYS A 136 1.56 -3.13 14.78
#